data_AF-A0A5P9WKN2-F1
#
_entry.id   AF-A0A5P9WKN2-F1
#
_cell.length_a   1.000
_cell.length_b   1.000
_cell.length_c   1.000
_cell.angle_alpha   90.00
_cell.angle_beta   90.00
_cell.angle_gamma   90.00
#
_symmetry.space_group_name_H-M   'P 1'
#
loop_
_entity.id
_entity.type
_entity.pdbx_description
1 polymer ?
#
loop_
_entity_poly.entity_id
_entity_poly.type
_entity_poly.pdbx_seq_one_letter_code
_entity_poly.pdbx_strand_id
1 'polypeptide(L)'
;MIDHKDFMHGAALVAIADSEMFTALNRASVKYGHYVVNHDRHLFIKYNDGRGPGDYFFTFSGEDKQRIRSEAAPLVFAVLVCGNEVVTGIARDELSRLLPLTNSAASTVKVSAPQGRQLRISGPRGQLPLIARRSFPERVLA
;
A
#
# COMPACT_ATOMS: atom_id res chain seq x y z
N MET A 1 7.51 -20.90 11.87
CA MET A 1 7.68 -20.86 10.40
C MET A 1 7.13 -19.53 9.95
N ILE A 2 7.93 -18.72 9.25
CA ILE A 2 7.49 -17.41 8.73
C ILE A 2 6.72 -17.70 7.43
N ASP A 3 5.49 -17.23 7.32
CA ASP A 3 4.67 -17.41 6.12
C ASP A 3 5.14 -16.44 5.00
N HIS A 4 4.90 -16.75 3.73
CA HIS A 4 5.31 -15.90 2.59
C HIS A 4 4.73 -14.48 2.71
N LYS A 5 3.54 -14.40 3.28
CA LYS A 5 2.87 -13.13 3.62
C LYS A 5 3.64 -12.31 4.67
N ASP A 6 4.25 -12.95 5.66
CA ASP A 6 5.11 -12.31 6.66
C ASP A 6 6.38 -11.76 6.02
N PHE A 7 6.95 -12.47 5.03
CA PHE A 7 8.13 -12.01 4.30
C PHE A 7 7.83 -10.72 3.51
N MET A 8 6.72 -10.68 2.76
CA MET A 8 6.36 -9.51 1.95
C MET A 8 5.98 -8.29 2.78
N HIS A 9 5.30 -8.50 3.91
CA HIS A 9 5.03 -7.43 4.85
C HIS A 9 6.34 -6.96 5.51
N GLY A 10 7.23 -7.89 5.84
CA GLY A 10 8.57 -7.61 6.35
C GLY A 10 9.34 -6.67 5.44
N ALA A 11 9.33 -6.88 4.13
CA ALA A 11 10.04 -6.01 3.17
C ALA A 11 9.60 -4.54 3.27
N ALA A 12 8.28 -4.29 3.36
CA ALA A 12 7.76 -2.93 3.53
C ALA A 12 8.12 -2.34 4.91
N LEU A 13 8.04 -3.13 5.97
CA LEU A 13 8.31 -2.68 7.34
C LEU A 13 9.79 -2.43 7.60
N VAL A 14 10.69 -3.24 7.02
CA VAL A 14 12.15 -3.03 7.09
C VAL A 14 12.52 -1.73 6.41
N ALA A 15 12.03 -1.49 5.19
CA ALA A 15 12.29 -0.23 4.49
C ALA A 15 11.78 1.00 5.28
N ILE A 16 10.67 0.88 6.02
CA ILE A 16 10.22 1.94 6.93
C ILE A 16 11.19 2.09 8.11
N ALA A 17 11.55 0.99 8.77
CA ALA A 17 12.41 0.99 9.96
C ALA A 17 13.83 1.51 9.69
N ASP A 18 14.34 1.33 8.47
CA ASP A 18 15.65 1.80 8.04
C ASP A 18 15.69 3.31 7.72
N SER A 19 14.53 3.99 7.69
CA SER A 19 14.46 5.43 7.41
C SER A 19 14.84 6.26 8.64
N GLU A 20 15.60 7.33 8.45
CA GLU A 20 15.88 8.32 9.52
C GLU A 20 14.63 9.01 10.07
N MET A 21 13.54 9.05 9.29
CA MET A 21 12.25 9.62 9.70
C MET A 21 11.44 8.67 10.61
N PHE A 22 11.89 7.43 10.81
CA PHE A 22 11.18 6.44 11.59
C PHE A 22 11.37 6.66 13.10
N THR A 23 10.28 6.63 13.85
CA THR A 23 10.31 6.74 15.31
C THR A 23 9.67 5.53 16.01
N ALA A 24 8.55 5.02 15.49
CA ALA A 24 7.83 3.92 16.11
C ALA A 24 6.97 3.14 15.10
N LEU A 25 6.84 1.83 15.33
CA LEU A 25 5.94 0.93 14.59
C LEU A 25 5.06 0.17 15.58
N ASN A 26 3.74 0.27 15.43
CA ASN A 26 2.76 -0.43 16.25
C ASN A 26 1.75 -1.17 15.37
N ARG A 27 1.18 -2.28 15.86
CA ARG A 27 0.00 -2.87 15.22
C ARG A 27 -1.22 -2.02 15.55
N ALA A 28 -1.93 -1.58 14.52
CA ALA A 28 -3.11 -0.73 14.68
C ALA A 28 -4.37 -1.52 15.02
N SER A 29 -4.43 -2.80 14.61
CA SER A 29 -5.59 -3.65 14.86
C SER A 29 -5.22 -5.14 14.81
N VAL A 30 -6.20 -5.99 15.16
CA VAL A 30 -6.08 -7.45 15.01
C VAL A 30 -6.00 -7.88 13.54
N LYS A 31 -6.45 -7.03 12.58
CA LYS A 31 -6.31 -7.35 11.15
C LYS A 31 -4.85 -7.29 10.75
N TYR A 32 -4.37 -8.42 10.24
CA TYR A 32 -3.06 -8.54 9.66
C TYR A 32 -2.85 -7.55 8.50
N GLY A 33 -1.75 -6.80 8.52
CA GLY A 33 -1.45 -5.78 7.52
C GLY A 33 -1.87 -4.36 7.89
N HIS A 34 -2.44 -4.12 9.08
CA HIS A 34 -2.78 -2.78 9.56
C HIS A 34 -1.82 -2.33 10.67
N TYR A 35 -1.00 -1.32 10.37
CA TYR A 35 0.03 -0.79 11.26
C TYR A 35 -0.12 0.71 11.47
N VAL A 36 0.34 1.23 12.61
CA VAL A 36 0.54 2.66 12.84
C VAL A 36 2.04 2.92 12.89
N VAL A 37 2.49 3.87 12.07
CA VAL A 37 3.87 4.36 12.04
C VAL A 37 3.91 5.78 12.56
N ASN A 38 4.95 6.08 13.36
CA ASN A 38 5.19 7.40 13.95
C ASN A 38 3.97 8.00 14.69
N HIS A 39 3.11 7.12 15.23
CA HIS A 39 1.90 7.42 16.01
C HIS A 39 0.66 7.94 15.26
N ASP A 40 0.80 8.41 14.02
CA ASP A 40 -0.29 9.09 13.30
C ASP A 40 -0.54 8.57 11.86
N ARG A 41 0.37 7.75 11.31
CA ARG A 41 0.28 7.22 9.94
C ARG A 41 -0.24 5.79 9.95
N HIS A 42 -1.47 5.59 9.49
CA HIS A 42 -2.06 4.26 9.37
C HIS A 42 -1.72 3.63 8.01
N LEU A 43 -1.10 2.46 8.06
CA LEU A 43 -0.67 1.71 6.88
C LEU A 43 -1.50 0.45 6.72
N PHE A 44 -2.09 0.30 5.54
CA PHE A 44 -2.77 -0.92 5.09
C PHE A 44 -1.91 -1.61 4.04
N ILE A 45 -1.12 -2.59 4.46
CA ILE A 45 -0.19 -3.33 3.61
C ILE A 45 -0.95 -4.44 2.87
N LYS A 46 -0.81 -4.45 1.55
CA LYS A 46 -1.25 -5.54 0.67
C LYS A 46 -0.08 -5.97 -0.19
N TYR A 47 0.03 -7.26 -0.44
CA TYR A 47 1.06 -7.84 -1.31
C TYR A 47 0.42 -8.58 -2.49
N ASN A 48 1.15 -8.64 -3.59
CA ASN A 48 0.83 -9.49 -4.73
C ASN A 48 2.14 -9.89 -5.42
N ASP A 49 2.37 -11.18 -5.66
CA ASP A 49 3.58 -11.68 -6.33
C ASP A 49 3.53 -11.57 -7.88
N GLY A 50 2.40 -11.10 -8.42
CA GLY A 50 2.15 -10.97 -9.85
C GLY A 50 1.71 -12.28 -10.51
N ARG A 51 1.26 -12.20 -11.77
CA ARG A 51 1.10 -13.37 -12.67
C ARG A 51 2.17 -13.40 -13.77
N GLY A 52 3.16 -12.50 -13.70
CA GLY A 52 4.20 -12.25 -14.70
C GLY A 52 4.95 -10.96 -14.38
N PRO A 53 6.03 -10.64 -15.11
CA PRO A 53 6.88 -9.49 -14.80
C PRO A 53 6.14 -8.16 -15.02
N GLY A 54 6.18 -7.31 -14.00
CA GLY A 54 5.83 -5.89 -14.12
C GLY A 54 4.36 -5.51 -14.00
N ASP A 55 3.41 -6.43 -13.79
CA ASP A 55 1.99 -6.10 -13.56
C ASP A 55 1.40 -6.81 -12.33
N TYR A 56 0.91 -6.03 -11.36
CA TYR A 56 0.43 -6.49 -10.06
C TYR A 56 -0.99 -5.99 -9.78
N PHE A 57 -1.87 -6.85 -9.26
CA PHE A 57 -3.30 -6.57 -9.10
C PHE A 57 -3.77 -6.65 -7.65
N PHE A 58 -4.10 -5.53 -7.04
CA PHE A 58 -4.49 -5.45 -5.63
C PHE A 58 -6.00 -5.32 -5.51
N THR A 59 -6.68 -6.39 -5.09
CA THR A 59 -8.12 -6.37 -4.85
C THR A 59 -8.42 -5.88 -3.43
N PHE A 60 -9.18 -4.79 -3.34
CA PHE A 60 -9.72 -4.22 -2.12
C PHE A 60 -11.15 -4.72 -1.92
N SER A 61 -11.36 -5.52 -0.86
CA SER A 61 -12.68 -5.99 -0.48
C SER A 61 -13.54 -4.84 0.07
N GLY A 62 -14.85 -5.05 0.21
CA GLY A 62 -15.73 -4.08 0.88
C GLY A 62 -15.28 -3.75 2.30
N GLU A 63 -14.78 -4.75 3.03
CA GLU A 63 -14.25 -4.59 4.38
C GLU A 63 -12.96 -3.76 4.40
N ASP A 64 -12.03 -3.98 3.45
CA ASP A 64 -10.81 -3.16 3.32
C ASP A 64 -11.17 -1.69 3.08
N LYS A 65 -12.08 -1.44 2.14
CA LYS A 65 -12.53 -0.10 1.78
C LYS A 65 -13.21 0.59 2.94
N GLN A 66 -14.09 -0.12 3.65
CA GLN A 66 -14.78 0.42 4.82
C GLN A 66 -13.77 0.83 5.90
N ARG A 67 -12.78 0.00 6.20
CA ARG A 67 -11.74 0.31 7.19
C ARG A 67 -10.89 1.51 6.78
N ILE A 68 -10.38 1.51 5.54
CA ILE A 68 -9.58 2.63 5.03
C ILE A 68 -10.39 3.92 5.07
N ARG A 69 -11.69 3.88 4.77
CA ARG A 69 -12.59 5.03 4.81
C ARG A 69 -12.94 5.48 6.24
N SER A 70 -13.19 4.54 7.14
CA SER A 70 -13.68 4.85 8.50
C SER A 70 -12.57 5.24 9.47
N GLU A 71 -11.31 4.98 9.12
CA GLU A 71 -10.19 5.32 9.99
C GLU A 71 -10.11 6.84 10.22
N ALA A 72 -10.09 7.26 11.48
CA ALA A 72 -10.20 8.67 11.83
C ALA A 72 -8.87 9.43 11.63
N ALA A 73 -7.76 8.69 11.50
CA ALA A 73 -6.46 9.29 11.28
C ALA A 73 -6.42 10.16 10.02
N PRO A 74 -5.71 11.31 10.07
CA PRO A 74 -5.56 12.17 8.90
C PRO A 74 -4.67 11.53 7.83
N LEU A 75 -3.70 10.72 8.26
CA LEU A 75 -2.68 10.13 7.39
C LEU A 75 -2.93 8.63 7.26
N VAL A 76 -3.58 8.24 6.16
CA VAL A 76 -3.89 6.83 5.88
C VAL A 76 -3.39 6.45 4.50
N PHE A 77 -2.66 5.33 4.45
CA PHE A 77 -1.99 4.87 3.25
C PHE A 77 -2.31 3.40 2.97
N ALA A 78 -2.51 3.08 1.70
CA ALA A 78 -2.39 1.71 1.20
C ALA A 78 -0.94 1.49 0.74
N VAL A 79 -0.25 0.53 1.34
CA VAL A 79 1.10 0.12 0.95
C VAL A 79 0.99 -1.11 0.07
N LEU A 80 1.48 -1.01 -1.17
CA LEU A 80 1.39 -2.05 -2.18
C LEU A 80 2.77 -2.65 -2.41
N VAL A 81 2.93 -3.91 -2.01
CA VAL A 81 4.14 -4.71 -2.21
C VAL A 81 3.97 -5.50 -3.50
N CYS A 82 4.76 -5.14 -4.51
CA CYS A 82 4.74 -5.74 -5.84
C CYS A 82 5.85 -6.80 -5.93
N GLY A 83 5.51 -8.03 -5.53
CA GLY A 83 6.45 -9.16 -5.40
C GLY A 83 7.74 -8.75 -4.68
N ASN A 84 8.87 -9.21 -5.22
CA ASN A 84 10.22 -8.84 -4.74
C ASN A 84 10.79 -7.60 -5.45
N GLU A 85 9.96 -6.82 -6.13
CA GLU A 85 10.41 -5.84 -7.11
C GLU A 85 10.36 -4.40 -6.64
N VAL A 86 9.25 -4.00 -5.99
CA VAL A 86 9.03 -2.62 -5.55
C VAL A 86 7.93 -2.54 -4.49
N VAL A 87 8.08 -1.58 -3.58
CA VAL A 87 7.05 -1.19 -2.62
C VAL A 87 6.65 0.25 -2.91
N THR A 88 5.36 0.55 -2.84
CA THR A 88 4.85 1.93 -3.00
C THR A 88 3.73 2.23 -2.02
N GLY A 89 3.63 3.48 -1.57
CA GLY A 89 2.53 4.00 -0.76
C GLY A 89 1.57 4.84 -1.59
N ILE A 90 0.27 4.65 -1.37
CA ILE A 90 -0.82 5.45 -1.94
C ILE A 90 -1.63 6.05 -0.80
N ALA A 91 -1.77 7.38 -0.76
CA ALA A 91 -2.57 8.05 0.25
C ALA A 91 -4.08 7.78 0.05
N ARG A 92 -4.89 7.97 1.10
CA ARG A 92 -6.34 7.71 1.06
C ARG A 92 -7.04 8.49 -0.05
N ASP A 93 -6.69 9.75 -0.25
CA ASP A 93 -7.23 10.62 -1.30
C ASP A 93 -6.87 10.10 -2.70
N GLU A 94 -5.62 9.67 -2.91
CA GLU A 94 -5.15 9.01 -4.13
C GLU A 94 -5.92 7.70 -4.38
N LEU A 95 -6.11 6.88 -3.35
CA LEU A 95 -6.87 5.65 -3.47
C LEU A 95 -8.33 5.91 -3.82
N SER A 96 -8.94 6.98 -3.30
CA SER A 96 -10.31 7.38 -3.61
C SER A 96 -10.50 7.84 -5.08
N ARG A 97 -9.41 8.33 -5.70
CA ARG A 97 -9.33 8.65 -7.13
C ARG A 97 -9.19 7.40 -8.00
N LEU A 98 -8.64 6.31 -7.46
CA LEU A 98 -8.49 5.04 -8.18
C LEU A 98 -9.74 4.15 -8.10
N LEU A 99 -10.44 4.14 -6.97
CA LEU A 99 -11.62 3.28 -6.75
C LEU A 99 -12.65 3.89 -5.78
N PRO A 100 -13.93 3.47 -5.84
CA PRO A 100 -14.92 3.90 -4.86
C PRO A 100 -14.67 3.23 -3.51
N LEU A 101 -14.33 4.04 -2.50
CA LEU A 101 -14.21 3.61 -1.10
C LEU A 101 -15.56 3.46 -0.38
N THR A 102 -16.63 4.01 -0.95
CA THR A 102 -17.97 3.99 -0.34
C THR A 102 -18.78 2.75 -0.69
N ASN A 103 -18.43 2.07 -1.79
CA ASN A 103 -19.12 0.85 -2.25
C ASN A 103 -18.51 -0.39 -1.59
N SER A 104 -19.37 -1.32 -1.14
CA SER A 104 -18.97 -2.60 -0.57
C SER A 104 -18.50 -3.62 -1.62
N ALA A 105 -18.79 -3.40 -2.90
CA ALA A 105 -18.29 -4.24 -3.98
C ALA A 105 -16.76 -4.20 -4.03
N ALA A 106 -16.12 -5.35 -4.25
CA ALA A 106 -14.67 -5.41 -4.39
C ALA A 106 -14.20 -4.60 -5.62
N SER A 107 -13.01 -4.01 -5.54
CA SER A 107 -12.40 -3.32 -6.68
C SER A 107 -10.90 -3.54 -6.70
N THR A 108 -10.34 -3.62 -7.90
CA THR A 108 -8.94 -3.96 -8.10
C THR A 108 -8.16 -2.75 -8.60
N VAL A 109 -7.02 -2.48 -7.97
CA VAL A 109 -6.01 -1.53 -8.45
C VAL A 109 -4.92 -2.32 -9.17
N LYS A 110 -4.56 -1.90 -10.37
CA LYS A 110 -3.41 -2.41 -11.12
C LYS A 110 -2.20 -1.50 -10.89
N VAL A 111 -1.08 -2.08 -10.48
CA VAL A 111 0.23 -1.44 -10.45
C VAL A 111 1.07 -2.05 -11.56
N SER A 112 1.45 -1.24 -12.54
CA SER A 112 2.45 -1.59 -13.54
C SER A 112 3.81 -1.06 -13.10
N ALA A 113 4.75 -1.96 -12.87
CA ALA A 113 6.10 -1.70 -12.40
C ALA A 113 7.18 -2.24 -13.38
N PRO A 114 7.23 -1.75 -14.63
CA PRO A 114 8.29 -2.15 -15.57
C PRO A 114 9.69 -1.80 -15.03
N GLN A 115 10.67 -2.67 -15.29
CA GLN A 115 12.05 -2.45 -14.87
C GLN A 115 12.62 -1.14 -15.44
N GLY A 116 13.35 -0.40 -14.61
CA GLY A 116 13.99 0.87 -15.00
C GLY A 116 13.04 2.04 -15.27
N ARG A 117 11.73 1.87 -15.07
CA ARG A 117 10.71 2.90 -15.33
C ARG A 117 9.94 3.27 -14.05
N GLN A 118 9.25 4.40 -14.11
CA GLN A 118 8.31 4.83 -13.07
C GLN A 118 7.08 3.91 -13.01
N LEU A 119 6.47 3.84 -11.84
CA LEU A 119 5.27 3.07 -11.58
C LEU A 119 4.05 3.75 -12.20
N ARG A 120 3.17 2.95 -12.80
CA ARG A 120 1.85 3.37 -13.25
C ARG A 120 0.81 2.68 -12.40
N ILE A 121 -0.05 3.46 -11.74
CA ILE A 121 -1.12 2.90 -10.90
C ILE A 121 -2.45 3.31 -11.47
N SER A 122 -3.31 2.32 -11.73
CA SER A 122 -4.62 2.49 -12.33
C SER A 122 -5.69 1.68 -11.60
N GLY A 123 -6.92 2.14 -11.65
CA GLY A 123 -8.08 1.50 -11.04
C GLY A 123 -9.35 1.86 -11.81
N PRO A 124 -10.51 1.38 -11.36
CA PRO A 124 -11.77 1.55 -12.09
C PRO A 124 -12.19 3.00 -12.33
N ARG A 125 -11.69 3.95 -11.52
CA ARG A 125 -12.01 5.39 -11.65
C ARG A 125 -10.98 6.18 -12.43
N GLY A 126 -9.83 5.60 -12.77
CA GLY A 126 -8.77 6.30 -13.49
C GLY A 126 -7.37 5.87 -13.07
N GLN A 127 -6.42 6.78 -13.22
CA GLN A 127 -5.00 6.53 -12.96
C GLN A 127 -4.38 7.66 -12.17
N LEU A 128 -3.35 7.34 -11.38
CA LEU A 128 -2.52 8.33 -10.71
C LEU A 128 -1.42 8.86 -11.64
N PRO A 129 -0.82 10.02 -11.31
CA PRO A 129 0.47 10.42 -11.89
C PRO A 129 1.53 9.33 -11.73
N LEU A 130 2.57 9.39 -12.55
CA LEU A 130 3.69 8.45 -12.47
C LEU A 130 4.39 8.56 -11.12
N ILE A 131 4.61 7.44 -10.46
CA ILE A 131 5.26 7.38 -9.14
C ILE A 131 6.69 6.86 -9.31
N ALA A 132 7.66 7.54 -8.70
CA ALA A 132 9.04 7.11 -8.74
C ALA A 132 9.23 5.76 -8.01
N ARG A 133 10.04 4.88 -8.59
CA ARG A 133 10.25 3.51 -8.08
C ARG A 133 10.92 3.45 -6.70
N ARG A 134 11.68 4.50 -6.34
CA ARG A 134 12.37 4.65 -5.05
C ARG A 134 11.69 5.65 -4.11
N SER A 135 10.40 5.91 -4.32
CA SER A 135 9.66 6.89 -3.52
C SER A 135 9.19 6.35 -2.16
N PHE A 136 9.32 5.04 -1.92
CA PHE A 136 9.08 4.43 -0.62
C PHE A 136 10.41 4.26 0.12
N PRO A 137 10.48 4.53 1.45
CA PRO A 137 9.38 4.80 2.38
C PRO A 137 8.94 6.27 2.48
N GLU A 138 9.64 7.22 1.84
CA GLU A 138 9.39 8.66 1.99
C GLU A 138 7.91 9.05 1.78
N ARG A 139 7.23 8.46 0.79
CA ARG A 139 5.80 8.73 0.52
C ARG A 139 4.85 8.46 1.69
N VAL A 140 5.22 7.61 2.64
CA VAL A 140 4.38 7.32 3.82
C VAL A 140 4.93 7.96 5.10
N LEU A 141 6.17 8.45 5.09
CA LEU A 141 6.84 9.02 6.26
C LEU A 141 6.96 10.55 6.23
N ALA A 142 7.09 11.15 5.05
CA ALA A 142 7.20 12.59 4.87
C ALA A 142 5.89 13.34 5.14
#